data_AF-A0A480A320-F1
#
_entry.id   AF-A0A480A320-F1
#
_cell.length_a   1.000
_cell.length_b   1.000
_cell.length_c   1.000
_cell.angle_alpha   90.00
_cell.angle_beta   90.00
_cell.angle_gamma   90.00
#
_symmetry.space_group_name_H-M   'P 1'
#
loop_
_entity.id
_entity.type
_entity.pdbx_description
1 polymer ?
#
loop_
_entity_poly.entity_id
_entity_poly.type
_entity_poly.pdbx_seq_one_letter_code
_entity_poly.pdbx_strand_id
1 'polypeptide(L)' 'MQELMKNPSSWLPNGINLNLADQFRPFSFTEELQLRLEELLEKNKENLLNSDEKAELAGLLELERIFSFINTKLAS' A
#
# COMPACT_ATOMS: atom_id res chain seq x y z
N MET A 1 4.52 20.12 11.34
CA MET A 1 5.41 18.94 11.22
C MET A 1 5.04 18.23 9.94
N GLN A 2 5.99 18.04 9.03
CA GLN A 2 5.80 17.07 7.95
C GLN A 2 5.87 15.68 8.60
N GLU A 3 4.78 14.93 8.59
CA GLU A 3 4.85 13.53 9.03
C GLU A 3 5.74 12.78 8.03
N LEU A 4 6.82 12.18 8.54
CA LEU A 4 7.79 11.44 7.75
C LEU A 4 7.13 10.13 7.31
N MET A 5 6.60 10.10 6.09
CA MET A 5 6.08 8.89 5.46
C MET A 5 7.16 7.79 5.43
N LYS A 6 6.81 6.56 5.81
CA LYS A 6 7.68 5.40 5.59
C LYS A 6 7.87 5.21 4.09
N ASN A 7 9.13 5.05 3.65
CA ASN A 7 9.46 4.97 2.23
C ASN A 7 8.68 3.82 1.54
N PRO A 8 7.79 4.11 0.56
CA PRO A 8 6.99 3.09 -0.13
C PRO A 8 7.81 1.94 -0.72
N SER A 9 9.04 2.24 -1.17
CA SER A 9 9.90 1.22 -1.78
C SER A 9 10.37 0.14 -0.80
N SER A 10 10.29 0.36 0.52
CA SER A 10 10.73 -0.64 1.50
C SER A 10 9.89 -1.91 1.51
N TRP A 11 8.65 -1.85 1.00
CA TRP A 11 7.76 -3.01 0.92
C TRP A 11 7.90 -3.80 -0.38
N LEU A 12 8.65 -3.29 -1.38
CA LEU A 12 8.81 -3.98 -2.67
C LEU A 12 9.29 -5.44 -2.53
N PRO A 13 10.26 -5.78 -1.65
CA PRO A 13 10.82 -7.13 -1.62
C PRO A 13 9.87 -8.22 -1.13
N ASN A 14 8.95 -7.91 -0.21
CA ASN A 14 8.14 -8.92 0.50
C ASN A 14 6.64 -8.57 0.61
N GLY A 15 6.24 -7.37 0.19
CA GLY A 15 4.88 -6.86 0.36
C GLY A 15 4.05 -6.83 -0.91
N ILE A 16 4.57 -7.38 -2.01
CA ILE A 16 3.95 -7.29 -3.34
C ILE A 16 3.84 -8.68 -3.95
N ASN A 17 2.67 -8.94 -4.54
CA ASN A 17 2.46 -10.03 -5.47
C ASN A 17 2.58 -9.52 -6.91
N LEU A 18 3.36 -10.24 -7.73
CA LEU A 18 3.38 -10.10 -9.17
C LEU A 18 2.71 -11.32 -9.80
N ASN A 19 1.51 -11.15 -10.35
CA ASN A 19 0.78 -12.18 -11.07
C ASN A 19 0.59 -11.80 -12.53
N LEU A 20 1.53 -12.19 -13.39
CA LEU A 20 1.46 -11.91 -14.83
C LEU A 20 0.28 -12.60 -15.56
N ALA A 21 -0.37 -13.59 -14.93
CA ALA A 21 -1.58 -14.20 -15.49
C ALA A 21 -2.84 -13.35 -15.23
N ASP A 22 -2.81 -12.44 -14.25
CA ASP A 22 -3.86 -11.44 -14.06
C ASP A 22 -3.60 -10.25 -14.99
N GLN A 23 -4.21 -10.31 -16.17
CA GLN A 23 -4.11 -9.28 -17.20
C GLN A 23 -4.72 -7.92 -16.81
N PHE A 24 -5.45 -7.82 -15.69
CA PHE A 24 -6.07 -6.57 -15.23
C PHE A 24 -5.36 -5.97 -14.03
N ARG A 25 -4.86 -6.81 -13.11
CA ARG A 25 -4.18 -6.39 -11.87
C ARG A 25 -2.94 -7.25 -11.61
N PRO A 26 -1.90 -7.14 -12.45
CA PRO A 26 -0.69 -7.92 -12.27
C PRO A 26 0.09 -7.56 -11.01
N PHE A 27 -0.07 -6.34 -10.46
CA PHE A 27 0.51 -5.92 -9.20
C PHE A 27 -0.54 -5.78 -8.10
N SER A 28 -0.31 -6.40 -6.96
CA SER A 28 -1.14 -6.26 -5.76
C SER A 28 -0.32 -6.41 -4.49
N PHE A 29 -0.88 -6.06 -3.34
CA PHE A 29 -0.26 -6.37 -2.06
C PHE A 29 -0.28 -7.88 -1.77
N THR A 30 0.62 -8.34 -0.90
CA THR A 30 0.41 -9.62 -0.21
C THR A 30 -0.78 -9.53 0.72
N GLU A 31 -1.33 -10.68 1.11
CA GLU A 31 -2.45 -10.75 2.05
C GLU A 31 -2.10 -10.06 3.37
N GLU A 32 -0.88 -10.27 3.87
CA GLU A 32 -0.41 -9.67 5.12
C GLU A 32 -0.37 -8.15 5.03
N LEU A 33 0.12 -7.61 3.91
CA LEU A 33 0.23 -6.16 3.75
C LEU A 33 -1.12 -5.50 3.48
N GLN A 34 -2.02 -6.21 2.79
CA GLN A 34 -3.42 -5.80 2.60
C GLN A 34 -4.16 -5.74 3.94
N LEU A 35 -4.06 -6.80 4.76
CA LEU A 35 -4.67 -6.83 6.10
C LEU A 35 -4.12 -5.71 6.99
N ARG A 36 -2.82 -5.43 6.91
CA ARG A 36 -2.21 -4.32 7.66
C ARG A 36 -2.73 -2.96 7.21
N LEU A 37 -2.91 -2.76 5.90
CA LEU A 37 -3.50 -1.53 5.37
C LEU A 37 -4.94 -1.35 5.87
N GLU A 38 -5.74 -2.41 5.86
CA GLU A 38 -7.12 -2.40 6.35
C GLU A 38 -7.19 -2.06 7.85
N GLU A 39 -6.34 -2.67 8.67
CA GLU A 39 -6.24 -2.34 10.11
C GLU A 39 -5.91 -0.86 10.33
N LEU A 40 -4.92 -0.33 9.60
CA LEU A 40 -4.54 1.08 9.70
C LEU A 40 -5.67 2.02 9.25
N LEU A 41 -6.44 1.65 8.22
CA LEU A 41 -7.58 2.42 7.76
C LEU A 41 -8.70 2.45 8.81
N GLU A 42 -9.03 1.32 9.45
CA GLU A 42 -10.01 1.30 10.53
C GLU A 42 -9.56 2.15 11.72
N LYS A 43 -8.31 2.00 12.17
CA LYS A 43 -7.76 2.83 13.24
C LYS A 43 -7.72 4.33 12.86
N ASN A 44 -7.48 4.65 11.59
CA ASN A 44 -7.49 6.03 11.11
C ASN A 44 -8.89 6.67 11.22
N LYS A 45 -9.94 5.92 10.88
CA LYS A 45 -11.34 6.38 11.03
C LYS A 45 -11.66 6.75 12.48
N GLU A 46 -11.10 6.01 13.43
CA GLU A 46 -11.25 6.25 14.87
C GLU A 46 -10.25 7.27 15.44
N ASN A 47 -9.35 7.83 14.60
CA ASN A 47 -8.25 8.70 15.00
C ASN A 47 -7.29 8.07 16.04
N LEU A 48 -7.12 6.74 15.99
CA LEU A 48 -6.31 5.97 16.94
C LEU A 48 -4.88 5.69 16.46
N LEU A 49 -4.47 6.24 15.31
CA LEU A 49 -3.11 6.04 14.81
C LEU A 49 -2.10 6.84 15.62
N ASN A 50 -1.05 6.16 16.07
CA ASN A 50 0.16 6.84 16.53
C ASN A 50 0.98 7.37 15.34
N SER A 51 2.03 8.15 15.61
CA SER A 51 2.83 8.80 14.56
C SER A 51 3.51 7.80 13.60
N ASP A 52 3.98 6.65 14.09
CA ASP A 52 4.60 5.64 13.25
C ASP A 52 3.58 4.96 12.32
N GLU A 53 2.36 4.76 12.84
CA GLU A 53 1.26 4.17 12.07
C GLU A 53 0.72 5.14 11.02
N LYS A 54 0.71 6.45 11.29
CA LYS A 54 0.37 7.45 10.26
C LYS A 54 1.41 7.49 9.15
N ALA A 55 2.70 7.44 9.52
CA ALA A 55 3.80 7.33 8.57
C ALA A 55 3.71 6.06 7.71
N GLU A 56 3.31 4.95 8.32
CA GLU A 56 3.08 3.68 7.65
C GLU A 56 1.89 3.74 6.68
N LEU A 57 0.74 4.20 7.16
CA LEU A 57 -0.46 4.36 6.34
C LEU A 57 -0.19 5.25 5.12
N ALA A 58 0.49 6.38 5.31
CA ALA A 58 0.86 7.27 4.22
C ALA A 58 1.72 6.55 3.16
N GLY A 59 2.66 5.72 3.60
CA GLY A 59 3.55 4.97 2.71
C GLY A 59 2.81 3.87 1.92
N LEU A 60 1.92 3.14 2.58
CA LEU A 60 1.11 2.09 1.94
C LEU A 60 0.12 2.68 0.93
N LEU A 61 -0.53 3.81 1.26
CA LEU A 61 -1.43 4.49 0.32
C LEU A 61 -0.70 5.03 -0.91
N GLU A 62 0.54 5.49 -0.77
CA GLU A 62 1.35 5.88 -1.93
C GLU A 62 1.71 4.67 -2.80
N LEU A 63 2.05 3.54 -2.17
CA LEU A 63 2.35 2.31 -2.91
C LEU A 63 1.11 1.77 -3.65
N GLU A 64 -0.07 1.83 -3.04
CA GLU A 64 -1.34 1.46 -3.67
C GLU A 64 -1.65 2.33 -4.90
N ARG A 65 -1.40 3.64 -4.81
CA ARG A 65 -1.53 4.57 -5.95
C ARG A 65 -0.59 4.21 -7.09
N ILE A 66 0.66 3.85 -6.78
CA ILE A 66 1.65 3.41 -7.77
C ILE A 66 1.14 2.14 -8.49
N PHE A 67 0.64 1.14 -7.77
CA PHE A 67 0.10 -0.08 -8.40
C PHE A 67 -1.14 0.21 -9.23
N SER A 68 -2.04 1.05 -8.74
CA SER A 68 -3.23 1.45 -9.50
C SER A 68 -2.84 2.09 -10.83
N PHE A 69 -1.82 2.96 -10.84
CA PHE A 69 -1.28 3.56 -12.06
C PHE A 69 -0.67 2.52 -13.00
N ILE A 70 0.22 1.65 -12.50
CA ILE A 70 0.89 0.63 -13.33
C ILE A 70 -0.12 -0.36 -13.90
N ASN A 71 -1.02 -0.90 -13.08
CA ASN A 71 -2.08 -1.81 -13.51
C ASN A 71 -2.95 -1.18 -14.59
N THR A 72 -3.34 0.09 -14.43
CA THR A 72 -4.10 0.82 -15.46
C THR A 72 -3.34 0.96 -16.78
N LYS A 73 -2.02 1.16 -16.73
CA LYS A 73 -1.16 1.25 -17.92
C LYS A 73 -0.91 -0.09 -18.61
N LEU A 74 -1.03 -1.21 -17.89
CA LEU A 74 -0.85 -2.55 -18.44
C LEU A 74 -2.16 -3.14 -18.98
N ALA A 75 -3.30 -2.74 -18.44
CA ALA A 75 -4.61 -3.15 -18.90
C ALA A 75 -5.10 -2.39 -20.16
N SER A 76 -4.35 -1.39 -20.63
CA SER A 76 -4.63 -0.57 -21.83
C SER A 76 -3.93 -1.08 -23.07
#